data_AF-A0A6I1G9X8-F1
#
_entry.id   AF-A0A6I1G9X8-F1
#
_cell.length_a   1.000
_cell.length_b   1.000
_cell.length_c   1.000
_cell.angle_alpha   90.00
_cell.angle_beta   90.00
_cell.angle_gamma   90.00
#
_symmetry.space_group_name_H-M   'P 1'
#
loop_
_entity.id
_entity.type
_entity.pdbx_description
1 polymer ?
#
loop_
_entity_poly.entity_id
_entity_poly.type
_entity_poly.pdbx_seq_one_letter_code
_entity_poly.pdbx_strand_id
1 'polypeptide(L)'
;MVVMAQFVPSTAEIVVSILELLDKNTDREHGITAVWIANQLGVTEKTVRSHLHTLQAMQPFGRKIERIERKDLKNAESADPRPGWYIEPIFDTAQMRLLADGAILSRSDSEYLHDLIAKLYAFAGQPN
;
A
#
# COMPACT_ATOMS: atom_id res chain seq x y z
N MET A 1 -9.21 34.17 23.62
CA MET A 1 -8.73 33.80 22.28
C MET A 1 -7.70 32.69 22.48
N VAL A 2 -8.07 31.42 22.28
CA VAL A 2 -7.14 30.30 22.47
C VAL A 2 -6.34 30.16 21.18
N VAL A 3 -5.04 30.39 21.24
CA VAL A 3 -4.12 30.06 20.15
C VAL A 3 -4.07 28.54 20.10
N MET A 4 -4.75 27.93 19.13
CA MET A 4 -4.55 26.51 18.81
C MET A 4 -3.10 26.38 18.34
N ALA A 5 -2.25 25.73 19.14
CA ALA A 5 -0.92 25.36 18.69
C ALA A 5 -1.08 24.53 17.41
N GLN A 6 -0.47 24.98 16.32
CA GLN A 6 -0.41 24.17 15.10
C GLN A 6 0.32 22.88 15.45
N PHE A 7 -0.39 21.75 15.39
CA PHE A 7 0.20 20.43 15.52
C PHE A 7 1.09 20.21 14.30
N VAL A 8 2.40 20.27 14.49
CA VAL A 8 3.38 19.91 13.46
C VAL A 8 3.70 18.43 13.67
N PRO A 9 3.26 17.53 12.78
CA PRO A 9 3.56 16.12 12.92
C PRO A 9 5.07 15.89 12.85
N SER A 10 5.57 14.99 13.68
CA SER A 10 6.95 14.53 13.65
C SER A 10 7.26 13.82 12.32
N THR A 11 8.54 13.71 11.98
CA THR A 11 8.98 12.97 10.78
C THR A 11 8.46 11.53 10.78
N ALA A 12 8.44 10.86 11.94
CA ALA A 12 7.97 9.49 12.05
C ALA A 12 6.45 9.38 11.76
N GLU A 13 5.66 10.30 12.32
CA GLU A 13 4.21 10.36 12.05
C GLU A 13 3.93 10.62 10.58
N ILE A 14 4.65 11.56 9.94
CA ILE A 14 4.51 11.83 8.51
C ILE A 14 4.80 10.57 7.68
N VAL A 15 5.90 9.87 7.98
CA VAL A 15 6.29 8.66 7.24
C VAL A 15 5.25 7.56 7.39
N VAL A 16 4.78 7.29 8.62
CA VAL A 16 3.75 6.29 8.88
C VAL A 16 2.47 6.64 8.13
N SER A 17 2.00 7.89 8.22
CA SER A 17 0.78 8.30 7.53
C SER A 17 0.91 8.28 6.01
N ILE A 18 2.09 8.55 5.43
CA ILE A 18 2.32 8.34 3.99
C ILE A 18 2.12 6.86 3.61
N LEU A 19 2.67 5.93 4.39
CA LEU A 19 2.54 4.50 4.13
C LEU A 19 1.08 4.05 4.24
N GLU A 20 0.34 4.51 5.25
CA GLU A 20 -1.09 4.22 5.40
C GLU A 20 -1.92 4.77 4.24
N LEU A 21 -1.62 5.99 3.79
CA LEU A 21 -2.32 6.61 2.66
C LEU A 21 -2.03 5.86 1.34
N LEU A 22 -0.78 5.44 1.11
CA LEU A 22 -0.45 4.61 -0.06
C LEU A 22 -1.17 3.27 0.02
N ASP A 23 -1.09 2.57 1.14
CA ASP A 23 -1.68 1.23 1.30
C ASP A 23 -3.20 1.22 1.10
N LYS A 24 -3.89 2.24 1.63
CA LYS A 24 -5.35 2.33 1.56
C LYS A 24 -5.89 2.80 0.21
N ASN A 25 -5.10 3.58 -0.55
CA ASN A 25 -5.60 4.32 -1.71
C ASN A 25 -4.88 3.98 -3.02
N THR A 26 -4.06 2.94 -3.05
CA THR A 26 -3.29 2.59 -4.26
C THR A 26 -3.33 1.10 -4.56
N ASP A 27 -3.17 0.79 -5.85
CA ASP A 27 -2.89 -0.55 -6.35
C ASP A 27 -1.76 -0.46 -7.40
N ARG A 28 -1.50 -1.53 -8.15
CA ARG A 28 -0.41 -1.56 -9.16
C ARG A 28 -0.63 -0.60 -10.35
N GLU A 29 -1.84 -0.13 -10.56
CA GLU A 29 -2.26 0.70 -11.70
C GLU A 29 -2.99 1.98 -11.25
N HIS A 30 -3.26 2.14 -9.96
CA HIS A 30 -3.83 3.33 -9.35
C HIS A 30 -2.86 3.94 -8.33
N GLY A 31 -2.28 5.08 -8.67
CA GLY A 31 -1.42 5.86 -7.77
C GLY A 31 -2.08 7.15 -7.27
N ILE A 32 -1.55 7.69 -6.18
CA ILE A 32 -1.95 8.99 -5.61
C ILE A 32 -0.85 10.05 -5.77
N THR A 33 -1.22 11.32 -5.83
CA THR A 33 -0.25 12.41 -6.03
C THR A 33 0.37 12.88 -4.72
N ALA A 34 1.61 13.38 -4.76
CA ALA A 34 2.25 14.00 -3.60
C ALA A 34 1.47 15.21 -3.08
N VAL A 35 0.81 15.97 -3.96
CA VAL A 35 -0.09 17.07 -3.60
C VAL A 35 -1.27 16.57 -2.77
N TRP A 36 -1.90 15.48 -3.21
CA TRP A 36 -3.04 14.91 -2.50
C TRP A 36 -2.63 14.43 -1.10
N ILE A 37 -1.53 13.69 -0.99
CA ILE A 37 -0.97 13.25 0.29
C ILE A 37 -0.66 14.47 1.20
N ALA A 38 -0.01 15.51 0.65
CA ALA A 38 0.33 16.72 1.40
C ALA A 38 -0.92 17.40 2.00
N ASN A 39 -1.99 17.48 1.21
CA ASN A 39 -3.28 18.01 1.67
C ASN A 39 -3.91 17.14 2.77
N GLN A 40 -3.81 15.81 2.69
CA GLN A 40 -4.31 14.92 3.74
C GLN A 40 -3.55 15.09 5.06
N LEU A 41 -2.24 15.33 4.99
CA LEU A 41 -1.36 15.38 6.17
C LEU A 41 -1.14 16.78 6.75
N GLY A 42 -1.61 17.84 6.06
CA GLY A 42 -1.38 19.23 6.50
C GLY A 42 0.10 19.65 6.41
N VAL A 43 0.87 19.05 5.51
CA VAL A 43 2.31 19.35 5.30
C VAL A 43 2.58 19.84 3.88
N THR A 44 3.80 20.26 3.58
CA THR A 44 4.14 20.72 2.23
C THR A 44 4.32 19.56 1.26
N GLU A 45 4.01 19.78 -0.02
CA GLU A 45 4.29 18.81 -1.08
C GLU A 45 5.79 18.45 -1.16
N LYS A 46 6.68 19.42 -0.91
CA LYS A 46 8.13 19.20 -0.89
C LYS A 46 8.51 18.16 0.17
N THR A 47 7.94 18.25 1.38
CA THR A 47 8.14 17.29 2.47
C THR A 47 7.72 15.89 2.03
N VAL A 48 6.53 15.77 1.45
CA VAL A 48 6.00 14.49 0.96
C VAL A 48 6.89 13.89 -0.13
N ARG A 49 7.26 14.67 -1.15
CA ARG A 49 8.15 14.18 -2.23
C ARG A 49 9.48 13.68 -1.67
N SER A 50 10.07 14.38 -0.70
CA SER A 50 11.31 13.95 -0.04
C SER A 50 11.14 12.59 0.61
N HIS A 51 10.07 12.39 1.39
CA HIS A 51 9.81 11.11 2.05
C HIS A 51 9.50 9.98 1.06
N LEU A 52 8.73 10.24 0.00
CA LEU A 52 8.44 9.24 -1.02
C LEU A 52 9.71 8.74 -1.72
N HIS A 53 10.66 9.63 -2.03
CA HIS A 53 11.95 9.23 -2.58
C HIS A 53 12.79 8.41 -1.59
N THR A 54 12.77 8.76 -0.30
CA THR A 54 13.42 7.96 0.74
C THR A 54 12.79 6.57 0.85
N LEU A 55 11.47 6.50 0.88
CA LEU A 55 10.70 5.25 0.97
C LEU A 55 10.89 4.36 -0.25
N GLN A 56 10.97 4.92 -1.46
CA GLN A 56 11.31 4.20 -2.68
C GLN A 56 12.68 3.50 -2.58
N ALA A 57 13.68 4.16 -2.00
CA ALA A 57 15.00 3.57 -1.80
C ALA A 57 15.02 2.51 -0.69
N MET A 58 14.18 2.65 0.33
CA MET A 58 14.12 1.75 1.48
C MET A 58 13.29 0.48 1.23
N GLN A 59 12.25 0.56 0.41
CA GLN A 59 11.28 -0.52 0.16
C GLN A 59 10.80 -1.19 1.47
N PRO A 60 10.09 -0.43 2.34
CA PRO A 60 9.66 -0.95 3.63
C PRO A 60 8.81 -2.21 3.46
N PHE A 61 9.01 -3.17 4.36
CA PHE A 61 8.34 -4.49 4.31
C PHE A 61 8.64 -5.29 3.03
N GLY A 62 9.72 -4.96 2.31
CA GLY A 62 10.05 -5.57 1.03
C GLY A 62 9.10 -5.17 -0.11
N ARG A 63 8.23 -4.16 0.10
CA ARG A 63 7.25 -3.71 -0.88
C ARG A 63 7.81 -2.56 -1.70
N LYS A 64 7.60 -2.62 -3.01
CA LYS A 64 8.01 -1.56 -3.93
C LYS A 64 7.16 -0.31 -3.69
N ILE A 65 7.82 0.84 -3.53
CA ILE A 65 7.16 2.15 -3.56
C ILE A 65 7.70 2.89 -4.78
N GLU A 66 6.84 3.16 -5.75
CA GLU A 66 7.27 3.70 -7.05
C GLU A 66 6.23 4.66 -7.63
N ARG A 67 6.62 5.27 -8.74
CA ARG A 67 5.75 6.18 -9.49
C ARG A 67 5.23 5.48 -10.74
N ILE A 68 3.92 5.37 -10.84
CA ILE A 68 3.20 4.99 -12.05
C ILE A 68 3.22 6.19 -13.00
N GLU A 69 3.80 6.01 -14.18
CA GLU A 69 3.75 7.00 -15.25
C GLU A 69 2.58 6.72 -16.20
N ARG A 70 2.14 7.75 -16.93
CA ARG A 70 1.06 7.59 -17.93
C ARG A 70 1.36 6.52 -18.99
N LYS A 71 2.64 6.27 -19.28
CA LYS A 71 3.05 5.25 -20.24
C LYS A 71 2.79 3.83 -19.75
N ASP A 72 2.82 3.63 -18.43
CA ASP A 72 2.63 2.32 -17.79
C ASP A 72 1.15 1.92 -17.81
N LEU A 73 0.24 2.90 -17.93
CA LEU A 73 -1.21 2.72 -17.91
C LEU A 73 -1.84 2.45 -19.27
N LYS A 74 -1.06 2.30 -20.34
CA LYS A 74 -1.60 2.14 -21.70
C LYS A 74 -2.53 0.93 -21.85
N ASN A 75 -2.27 -0.12 -21.08
CA ASN A 75 -3.01 -1.38 -21.09
C ASN A 75 -3.55 -1.74 -19.70
N ALA A 76 -3.81 -0.73 -18.86
CA ALA A 76 -4.28 -0.97 -17.50
C ALA A 76 -5.64 -1.70 -17.50
N GLU A 77 -5.79 -2.68 -16.63
CA GLU A 77 -7.01 -3.46 -16.43
C GLU A 77 -7.81 -3.00 -15.21
N SER A 78 -7.20 -2.16 -14.36
CA SER A 78 -7.84 -1.55 -13.20
C SER A 78 -9.06 -0.71 -13.59
N ALA A 79 -10.05 -0.68 -12.71
CA ALA A 79 -11.28 0.08 -12.92
C ALA A 79 -11.06 1.60 -12.92
N ASP A 80 -9.96 2.08 -12.32
CA ASP A 80 -9.65 3.50 -12.20
C ASP A 80 -8.12 3.73 -12.29
N PRO A 81 -7.51 3.55 -13.47
CA PRO A 81 -6.07 3.64 -13.61
C PRO A 81 -5.60 5.09 -13.51
N ARG A 82 -4.66 5.37 -12.60
CA ARG A 82 -4.19 6.73 -12.33
C ARG A 82 -2.69 6.81 -12.12
N PRO A 83 -2.00 7.77 -12.76
CA PRO A 83 -0.57 7.97 -12.53
C PRO A 83 -0.37 8.59 -11.14
N GLY A 84 0.70 8.21 -10.46
CA GLY A 84 0.96 8.66 -9.10
C GLY A 84 1.94 7.76 -8.38
N TRP A 85 2.12 8.00 -7.09
CA TRP A 85 2.86 7.11 -6.22
C TRP A 85 1.97 5.97 -5.77
N TYR A 86 2.53 4.77 -5.72
CA TYR A 86 1.85 3.58 -5.22
C TYR A 86 2.79 2.78 -4.34
N ILE A 87 2.22 1.93 -3.49
CA ILE A 87 2.92 0.85 -2.83
C ILE A 87 2.41 -0.47 -3.40
N GLU A 88 3.31 -1.36 -3.81
CA GLU A 88 2.95 -2.67 -4.32
C GLU A 88 2.12 -3.43 -3.28
N PRO A 89 0.95 -4.01 -3.62
CA PRO A 89 0.15 -4.75 -2.66
C PRO A 89 0.90 -5.98 -2.13
N ILE A 90 0.61 -6.38 -0.88
CA ILE A 90 1.22 -7.57 -0.25
C ILE A 90 0.91 -8.83 -1.05
N PHE A 91 -0.33 -8.93 -1.55
CA PHE A 91 -0.77 -10.00 -2.44
C PHE A 91 -1.17 -9.41 -3.78
N ASP A 92 -0.72 -10.02 -4.86
CA ASP A 92 -1.23 -9.68 -6.17
C ASP A 92 -2.61 -10.29 -6.45
N THR A 93 -3.23 -9.84 -7.54
CA THR A 93 -4.58 -10.29 -7.92
C THR A 93 -4.66 -11.80 -8.12
N ALA A 94 -3.61 -12.45 -8.62
CA ALA A 94 -3.60 -13.89 -8.81
C ALA A 94 -3.52 -14.63 -7.47
N GLN A 95 -2.66 -14.16 -6.57
CA GLN A 95 -2.54 -14.66 -5.20
C GLN A 95 -3.85 -14.47 -4.42
N MET A 96 -4.46 -13.28 -4.49
CA MET A 96 -5.75 -12.99 -3.87
C MET A 96 -6.88 -13.88 -4.44
N ARG A 97 -6.89 -14.10 -5.76
CA ARG A 97 -7.85 -14.99 -6.40
C ARG A 97 -7.66 -16.43 -5.94
N LEU A 98 -6.42 -16.91 -5.90
CA LEU A 98 -6.11 -18.24 -5.38
C LEU A 98 -6.54 -18.41 -3.92
N LEU A 99 -6.30 -17.38 -3.08
CA LEU A 99 -6.74 -17.38 -1.68
C LEU A 99 -8.27 -17.40 -1.57
N ALA A 100 -8.97 -16.63 -2.41
CA ALA A 100 -10.43 -16.59 -2.44
C ALA A 100 -11.03 -17.92 -2.93
N ASP A 101 -10.51 -18.46 -4.03
CA ASP A 101 -10.91 -19.76 -4.59
C ASP A 101 -10.65 -20.88 -3.56
N GLY A 102 -9.49 -20.84 -2.90
CA GLY A 102 -9.16 -21.75 -1.79
C GLY A 102 -10.09 -21.63 -0.60
N ALA A 103 -10.48 -20.42 -0.20
CA ALA A 103 -11.43 -20.21 0.89
C ALA A 103 -12.84 -20.74 0.54
N ILE A 104 -13.27 -20.57 -0.71
CA ILE A 104 -14.53 -21.11 -1.23
C ILE A 104 -14.50 -22.65 -1.20
N LEU A 105 -13.41 -23.27 -1.64
CA LEU A 105 -13.22 -24.73 -1.61
C LEU A 105 -13.11 -25.28 -0.17
N SER A 106 -12.53 -24.51 0.75
CA SER A 106 -12.34 -24.94 2.14
C SER A 106 -13.63 -25.05 2.94
N ARG A 107 -14.75 -24.48 2.47
CA ARG A 107 -16.07 -24.69 3.10
C ARG A 107 -16.52 -26.16 3.06
N SER A 108 -15.84 -27.00 2.26
CA SER A 108 -16.07 -28.45 2.19
C SER A 108 -14.93 -29.32 2.74
N ASP A 109 -13.78 -28.76 3.14
CA ASP A 109 -12.62 -29.57 3.52
C ASP A 109 -11.70 -28.88 4.56
N SER A 110 -11.57 -29.51 5.73
CA SER A 110 -10.81 -29.01 6.89
C SER A 110 -9.29 -29.04 6.67
N GLU A 111 -8.79 -29.93 5.82
CA GLU A 111 -7.35 -30.06 5.56
C GLU A 111 -6.84 -28.88 4.71
N TYR A 112 -7.67 -28.41 3.78
CA TYR A 112 -7.39 -27.26 2.93
C TYR A 112 -7.36 -25.94 3.71
N LEU A 113 -8.22 -25.80 4.71
CA LEU A 113 -8.22 -24.66 5.64
C LEU A 113 -6.92 -24.58 6.43
N HIS A 114 -6.36 -25.72 6.86
CA HIS A 114 -5.08 -25.77 7.55
C HIS A 114 -3.90 -25.35 6.67
N ASP A 115 -3.87 -25.77 5.40
CA ASP A 115 -2.82 -25.35 4.45
C ASP A 115 -2.90 -23.85 4.12
N LEU A 116 -4.13 -23.32 3.97
CA LEU A 116 -4.35 -21.88 3.76
C LEU A 116 -3.86 -21.06 4.96
N ILE A 117 -4.16 -21.52 6.18
CA ILE A 117 -3.72 -20.90 7.43
C ILE A 117 -2.20 -21.00 7.59
N ALA A 118 -1.59 -22.15 7.25
CA ALA A 118 -0.13 -22.32 7.30
C ALA A 118 0.60 -21.39 6.33
N LYS A 119 0.05 -21.20 5.12
CA LYS A 119 0.56 -20.20 4.16
C LYS A 119 0.46 -18.80 4.74
N LEU A 120 -0.69 -18.41 5.31
CA LEU A 120 -0.87 -17.12 5.98
C LEU A 120 0.10 -16.90 7.14
N TYR A 121 0.38 -17.93 7.96
CA TYR A 121 1.36 -17.83 9.05
C TYR A 121 2.79 -17.71 8.57
N ALA A 122 3.17 -18.46 7.52
CA ALA A 122 4.47 -18.30 6.88
C ALA A 122 4.66 -16.87 6.32
N PHE A 123 3.58 -16.26 5.80
CA PHE A 123 3.59 -14.86 5.36
C PHE A 123 3.67 -13.86 6.52
N ALA A 124 3.09 -14.17 7.69
CA ALA A 124 3.20 -13.34 8.90
C ALA A 124 4.59 -13.44 9.57
N GLY A 125 5.51 -14.24 9.04
CA GLY A 125 6.84 -14.43 9.61
C GLY A 125 6.85 -15.27 10.89
N GLN A 126 5.77 -16.00 11.19
CA GLN A 126 5.79 -16.97 12.27
C GLN A 126 6.39 -18.28 11.77
N PRO A 127 7.44 -18.82 12.42
CA PRO A 127 7.96 -20.13 12.06
C PRO A 127 6.94 -21.22 12.45
N ASN A 128 6.76 -22.19 11.55
CA ASN A 128 6.10 -23.47 11.86
C ASN A 128 6.94 -24.28 12.86
#